data_AF-A0A1D3DA85-F1
#
_entry.id   AF-A0A1D3DA85-F1
#
_cell.length_a   1.000
_cell.length_b   1.000
_cell.length_c   1.000
_cell.angle_alpha   90.00
_cell.angle_beta   90.00
_cell.angle_gamma   90.00
#
_symmetry.space_group_name_H-M   'P 1'
#
loop_
_entity.id
_entity.type
_entity.pdbx_description
1 polymer ?
#
loop_
_entity_poly.entity_id
_entity_poly.type
_entity_poly.pdbx_seq_one_letter_code
_entity_poly.pdbx_strand_id
1 'polypeptide(L)'
;MASIELDAELRLQNRAHESVDVTTFGYVQVTLQFMAQSEATSRPVGLGREHPNRDPRLTTPQEGRKWEDLLGSAGLRVDYRPIWYWVRVVFIIFLTLWVFVMAFLYPALFL
;
A
#
# COMPACT_ATOMS: atom_id res chain seq x y z
N MET A 1 33.90 -18.36 -17.46
CA MET A 1 33.30 -17.03 -17.35
C MET A 1 32.90 -16.85 -15.90
N ALA A 2 33.27 -15.73 -15.26
CA ALA A 2 32.96 -15.48 -13.86
C ALA A 2 31.48 -15.11 -13.74
N SER A 3 30.65 -16.02 -13.21
CA SER A 3 29.34 -15.65 -12.68
C SER A 3 29.56 -14.90 -11.38
N ILE A 4 28.99 -13.70 -11.28
CA ILE A 4 28.96 -12.98 -10.00
C ILE A 4 27.67 -13.44 -9.33
N GLU A 5 27.81 -14.12 -8.19
CA GLU A 5 26.70 -14.57 -7.36
C GLU A 5 26.73 -13.77 -6.07
N LEU A 6 25.59 -13.14 -5.75
CA LEU A 6 25.41 -12.35 -4.55
C LEU A 6 24.27 -12.96 -3.73
N ASP A 7 24.64 -13.56 -2.61
CA ASP A 7 23.70 -14.09 -1.64
C ASP A 7 23.42 -13.04 -0.57
N ALA A 8 22.14 -12.78 -0.33
CA ALA A 8 21.67 -11.88 0.71
C ALA A 8 20.55 -12.54 1.51
N GLU A 9 20.65 -12.42 2.83
CA GLU A 9 19.60 -12.87 3.74
C GLU A 9 18.78 -11.66 4.20
N LEU A 10 17.50 -11.64 3.84
CA LEU A 10 16.59 -10.55 4.16
C LEU A 10 15.64 -10.98 5.28
N ARG A 11 15.64 -10.22 6.39
CA ARG A 11 14.72 -10.44 7.51
C ARG A 11 13.31 -10.02 7.13
N LEU A 12 12.34 -10.91 7.34
CA LEU A 12 10.92 -10.59 7.16
C LEU A 12 10.41 -9.83 8.38
N GLN A 13 9.86 -8.63 8.13
CA GLN A 13 9.15 -7.84 9.13
C GLN A 13 7.66 -7.83 8.81
N ASN A 14 6.84 -8.26 9.77
CA ASN A 14 5.38 -8.18 9.64
C ASN A 14 4.92 -6.76 9.97
N ARG A 15 4.45 -6.04 8.95
CA ARG A 15 3.99 -4.64 9.07
C ARG A 15 2.72 -4.47 9.92
N ALA A 16 1.97 -5.55 10.18
CA ALA A 16 0.74 -5.49 10.97
C ALA A 16 0.97 -5.48 12.50
N HIS A 17 2.18 -5.82 12.96
CA HIS A 17 2.55 -5.82 14.37
C HIS A 17 3.69 -4.82 14.61
N GLU A 18 3.32 -3.55 14.84
CA GLU A 18 4.25 -2.47 15.21
C GLU A 18 4.39 -2.43 16.75
N SER A 19 4.68 -3.57 17.39
CA SER A 19 5.00 -3.67 18.82
C SER A 19 6.50 -3.92 19.02
N VAL A 20 7.10 -3.32 20.04
CA VAL A 20 8.55 -3.22 20.28
C VAL A 20 9.30 -4.57 20.33
N ASP A 21 8.59 -5.69 20.53
CA ASP A 21 9.15 -7.04 20.63
C ASP A 21 8.78 -7.96 19.45
N VAL A 22 9.08 -7.59 18.20
CA VAL A 22 8.92 -8.53 17.07
C VAL A 22 10.14 -9.44 16.97
N THR A 23 10.03 -10.63 17.56
CA THR A 23 10.87 -11.79 17.22
C THR A 23 10.77 -12.05 15.72
N THR A 24 11.90 -12.07 15.02
CA THR A 24 11.99 -12.21 13.56
C THR A 24 11.10 -13.37 13.07
N PHE A 25 10.13 -13.06 12.20
CA PHE A 25 9.12 -14.02 11.72
C PHE A 25 9.68 -15.04 10.72
N GLY A 26 10.84 -14.75 10.13
CA GLY A 26 11.55 -15.63 9.21
C GLY A 26 12.59 -14.87 8.38
N TYR A 27 13.31 -15.62 7.56
CA TYR A 27 14.34 -15.11 6.67
C TYR A 27 14.01 -15.49 5.23
N VAL A 28 14.25 -14.57 4.29
CA VAL A 28 14.23 -14.84 2.86
C VAL A 28 15.66 -14.86 2.37
N GLN A 29 16.09 -15.99 1.86
CA GLN A 29 17.37 -16.12 1.17
C GLN A 29 17.18 -15.69 -0.29
N VAL A 30 17.94 -14.69 -0.72
CA VAL A 30 17.91 -14.19 -2.10
C VAL A 30 19.29 -14.38 -2.70
N THR A 31 19.34 -15.09 -3.83
CA THR A 31 20.55 -15.27 -4.62
C THR A 31 20.39 -14.51 -5.94
N LEU A 32 21.21 -13.49 -6.15
CA LEU A 32 21.33 -12.78 -7.42
C LEU A 32 22.50 -13.33 -8.22
N GLN A 33 22.21 -13.90 -9.39
CA GLN A 33 23.21 -14.40 -10.31
C GLN A 33 23.27 -13.49 -11.54
N PHE A 34 24.43 -12.87 -11.79
CA PHE A 34 24.68 -12.11 -13.01
C PHE A 34 25.21 -13.04 -14.10
N MET A 35 24.46 -13.16 -15.19
CA MET A 35 24.82 -13.98 -16.35
C MET A 35 24.73 -13.17 -17.64
N ALA A 36 25.57 -13.52 -18.62
CA ALA A 36 25.53 -12.92 -19.95
C ALA A 36 24.21 -13.29 -20.67
N GLN A 37 23.67 -12.38 -21.47
CA GLN A 37 22.39 -12.60 -22.17
C GLN A 37 22.39 -13.85 -23.08
N SER A 38 23.53 -14.19 -23.68
CA SER A 38 23.72 -15.41 -24.47
C SER A 38 23.61 -16.68 -23.63
N GLU A 39 24.06 -16.64 -22.38
CA GLU A 39 23.93 -17.74 -21.41
C GLU A 39 22.50 -17.82 -20.86
N ALA A 40 21.84 -16.67 -20.64
CA ALA A 40 20.45 -16.60 -20.19
C ALA A 40 19.45 -17.10 -21.24
N THR A 41 19.74 -16.89 -22.52
CA THR A 41 18.86 -17.34 -23.62
C THR A 41 19.03 -18.84 -23.90
N SER A 42 20.22 -19.39 -23.63
CA SER A 42 20.51 -20.82 -23.83
C SER A 42 20.11 -21.70 -22.63
N ARG A 43 19.95 -21.11 -21.43
CA ARG A 43 19.43 -21.79 -20.25
C ARG A 43 17.99 -21.34 -19.98
N PRO A 44 16.97 -22.18 -20.15
CA PRO A 44 15.60 -21.81 -19.76
C PRO A 44 15.59 -21.54 -18.25
N VAL A 45 15.37 -20.28 -17.86
CA VAL A 45 15.35 -19.87 -16.46
C VAL A 45 14.21 -20.58 -15.69
N GLY A 46 14.55 -21.09 -14.49
CA GLY A 46 13.61 -21.51 -13.45
C GLY A 46 13.64 -23.00 -13.09
N LEU A 47 14.06 -23.33 -11.85
CA LEU A 47 13.71 -24.60 -11.22
C LEU A 47 12.18 -24.64 -10.99
N GLY A 48 11.55 -25.77 -11.32
CA GLY A 48 10.14 -25.99 -10.97
C GLY A 48 9.10 -25.35 -11.89
N ARG A 49 9.33 -25.30 -13.21
CA ARG A 49 8.33 -24.90 -14.23
C ARG A 49 7.31 -26.01 -14.56
N GLU A 50 7.44 -27.16 -13.93
CA GLU A 50 6.45 -28.23 -13.99
C GLU A 50 5.13 -27.78 -13.35
N HIS A 51 4.04 -28.43 -13.73
CA HIS A 51 2.75 -28.25 -13.05
C HIS A 51 2.95 -28.50 -11.54
N PRO A 52 2.53 -27.59 -10.63
CA PRO A 52 1.49 -26.55 -10.78
C PRO A 52 1.99 -25.11 -11.00
N ASN A 53 3.30 -24.88 -11.07
CA ASN A 53 3.91 -23.53 -11.13
C ASN A 53 3.96 -22.93 -12.54
N ARG A 54 3.44 -23.67 -13.54
CA ARG A 54 3.40 -23.25 -14.94
C ARG A 54 2.46 -22.07 -15.18
N ASP A 55 1.33 -22.04 -14.46
CA ASP A 55 0.26 -21.07 -14.64
C ASP A 55 -0.31 -20.61 -13.27
N PRO A 56 0.43 -19.80 -12.50
CA PRO A 56 -0.10 -19.27 -11.25
C PRO A 56 -1.35 -18.42 -11.55
N ARG A 57 -2.43 -18.68 -10.82
CA ARG A 57 -3.61 -17.83 -10.88
C ARG A 57 -3.24 -16.46 -10.30
N LEU A 58 -3.03 -15.49 -11.18
CA LEU A 58 -2.87 -14.10 -10.79
C LEU A 58 -4.25 -13.59 -10.34
N THR A 59 -4.49 -13.61 -9.04
CA THR A 59 -5.60 -12.86 -8.47
C THR A 59 -5.31 -11.38 -8.69
N THR A 60 -6.07 -10.73 -9.57
CA THR A 60 -6.02 -9.27 -9.64
C THR A 60 -6.46 -8.72 -8.29
N PRO A 61 -5.71 -7.77 -7.71
CA PRO A 61 -6.12 -7.15 -6.46
C PRO A 61 -7.50 -6.51 -6.68
N GLN A 62 -8.48 -6.90 -5.87
CA GLN A 62 -9.83 -6.35 -5.90
C GLN A 62 -9.87 -4.90 -5.40
N GLU A 63 -8.85 -4.49 -4.64
CA GLU A 63 -8.69 -3.13 -4.16
C GLU A 63 -7.63 -2.40 -5.01
N GLY A 64 -8.05 -1.30 -5.65
CA GLY A 64 -7.13 -0.37 -6.28
C GLY A 64 -6.25 0.35 -5.24
N ARG A 65 -5.18 0.99 -5.72
CA ARG A 65 -4.27 1.77 -4.86
C ARG A 65 -5.05 2.89 -4.17
N LYS A 66 -5.15 2.84 -2.85
CA LYS A 66 -5.86 3.85 -2.05
C LYS A 66 -5.06 5.15 -2.06
N TRP A 67 -5.75 6.30 -1.98
CA TRP A 67 -5.10 7.61 -1.82
C TRP A 67 -4.15 7.65 -0.61
N GLU A 68 -4.49 6.86 0.41
CA GLU A 68 -3.68 6.62 1.61
C GLU A 68 -2.28 6.05 1.27
N ASP A 69 -2.18 5.13 0.29
CA ASP A 69 -0.91 4.54 -0.15
C ASP A 69 -0.09 5.47 -1.07
N LEU A 70 -0.76 6.39 -1.77
CA LEU A 70 -0.08 7.42 -2.57
C LEU A 70 0.51 8.49 -1.64
N LEU A 71 -0.28 9.00 -0.70
CA LEU A 71 0.14 10.05 0.24
C LEU A 71 1.11 9.53 1.31
N GLY A 72 0.93 8.28 1.76
CA GLY A 72 1.87 7.62 2.67
C GLY A 72 3.26 7.41 2.06
N SER A 73 3.36 7.22 0.74
CA SER A 73 4.65 7.11 0.04
C SER A 73 5.42 8.44 -0.08
N ALA A 74 4.73 9.57 0.09
CA ALA A 74 5.33 10.92 0.10
C ALA A 74 5.80 11.37 1.50
N GLY A 75 5.81 10.46 2.49
CA GLY A 75 6.27 10.75 3.85
C GLY A 75 5.21 11.38 4.77
N LEU A 76 4.01 11.67 4.27
CA LEU A 76 2.87 12.09 5.09
C LEU A 76 2.09 10.87 5.59
N ARG A 77 2.65 10.15 6.56
CA ARG A 77 1.90 9.16 7.36
C ARG A 77 1.11 9.88 8.47
N VAL A 78 0.24 10.82 8.09
CA VAL A 78 -0.66 11.49 9.03
C VAL A 78 -1.95 10.70 9.06
N ASP A 79 -2.40 10.26 10.25
CA ASP A 79 -3.73 9.66 10.38
C ASP A 79 -4.79 10.76 10.18
N TYR A 80 -5.40 10.77 9.00
CA TYR A 80 -6.37 11.79 8.61
C TYR A 80 -7.75 11.58 9.22
N ARG A 81 -8.04 10.41 9.80
CA ARG A 81 -9.36 10.05 10.35
C ARG A 81 -9.86 11.05 11.41
N PRO A 82 -9.07 11.43 12.43
CA PRO A 82 -9.49 12.41 13.43
C PRO A 82 -9.68 13.81 12.81
N ILE A 83 -8.80 14.24 11.90
CA ILE A 83 -8.89 15.56 11.26
C ILE A 83 -10.16 15.66 10.41
N TRP A 84 -10.47 14.62 9.63
CA TRP A 84 -11.67 14.58 8.80
C TRP A 84 -12.93 14.66 9.64
N TYR A 85 -12.98 13.94 10.77
CA TYR A 85 -14.11 14.03 11.70
C TYR A 85 -14.37 15.48 12.16
N TRP A 86 -13.32 16.18 12.59
CA TRP A 86 -13.45 17.58 13.02
C TRP A 86 -13.88 18.52 11.89
N VAL A 87 -13.31 18.36 10.69
CA VAL A 87 -13.72 19.13 9.50
C VAL A 87 -15.21 18.94 9.21
N ARG A 88 -15.70 17.69 9.28
CA ARG A 88 -17.11 17.38 9.08
C ARG A 88 -18.01 18.04 10.11
N VAL A 89 -17.64 17.99 11.39
CA VAL A 89 -18.40 18.61 12.48
C VAL A 89 -18.44 20.12 12.31
N VAL A 90 -17.30 20.77 12.06
CA VAL A 90 -17.23 22.22 11.83
C VAL A 90 -18.09 22.63 10.63
N PHE A 91 -18.03 21.88 9.54
CA PHE A 91 -18.84 22.14 8.35
C PHE A 91 -20.34 22.05 8.65
N ILE A 92 -20.78 21.03 9.38
CA ILE A 92 -22.19 20.89 9.78
C ILE A 92 -22.63 22.06 10.65
N ILE A 93 -21.84 22.44 11.66
CA ILE A 93 -22.16 23.58 12.53
C ILE A 93 -22.31 24.86 11.70
N PHE A 94 -21.36 25.11 10.79
CA PHE A 94 -21.38 26.29 9.94
C PHE A 94 -22.60 26.32 9.01
N LEU A 95 -22.92 25.18 8.38
CA LEU A 95 -24.11 25.04 7.54
C LEU A 95 -25.39 25.29 8.34
N THR A 96 -25.47 24.77 9.57
CA THR A 96 -26.64 24.95 10.44
C THR A 96 -26.82 26.41 10.82
N LEU A 97 -25.73 27.10 11.18
CA LEU A 97 -25.73 28.53 11.49
C LEU A 97 -26.11 29.37 10.26
N TRP A 98 -25.62 28.99 9.08
CA TRP A 98 -25.96 29.66 7.83
C TRP A 98 -27.44 29.53 7.49
N VAL A 99 -28.00 28.33 7.61
CA VAL A 99 -29.44 28.07 7.42
C VAL A 99 -30.26 28.85 8.44
N PHE A 100 -29.83 28.89 9.71
CA PHE A 100 -30.48 29.70 10.74
C PHE A 100 -30.52 31.18 10.33
N VAL A 101 -29.40 31.76 9.91
CA VAL A 101 -29.35 33.16 9.45
C VAL A 101 -30.28 33.40 8.24
N MET A 102 -30.30 32.48 7.27
CA MET A 102 -31.19 32.57 6.11
C MET A 102 -32.67 32.50 6.50
N ALA A 103 -33.03 31.69 7.50
CA ALA A 103 -34.41 31.60 7.97
C ALA A 103 -34.91 32.91 8.60
N PHE A 104 -34.03 33.68 9.25
CA PHE A 104 -34.38 34.99 9.82
C PHE A 104 -34.39 36.12 8.79
N LEU A 105 -33.43 36.14 7.86
CA LEU A 105 -33.31 37.21 6.86
C LEU A 105 -34.29 37.04 5.69
N TYR A 106 -34.56 35.79 5.29
CA TYR A 106 -35.39 35.45 4.14
C TYR A 106 -36.35 34.31 4.49
N PRO A 107 -37.31 34.53 5.39
CA PRO A 107 -38.27 33.50 5.79
C PRO A 107 -39.12 33.01 4.61
N ALA A 108 -39.29 33.84 3.58
CA ALA A 108 -40.01 33.48 2.35
C ALA A 108 -39.35 32.37 1.51
N LEU A 109 -38.07 32.04 1.75
CA LEU A 109 -37.42 30.90 1.08
C LEU A 109 -37.86 29.54 1.64
N PHE A 110 -38.53 29.51 2.79
CA PHE A 110 -38.95 28.29 3.50
C PHE A 110 -40.49 28.12 3.55
N LEU A 111 -41.24 28.99 2.86
CA LEU A 111 -42.70 28.94 2.66
C LEU A 111 -43.02 28.45 1.25
#